data_AF-A0AAU6B5S7-F1
#
_entry.id   AF-A0AAU6B5S7-F1
#
_cell.length_a   1.000
_cell.length_b   1.000
_cell.length_c   1.000
_cell.angle_alpha   90.00
_cell.angle_beta   90.00
_cell.angle_gamma   90.00
#
_symmetry.space_group_name_H-M   'P 1'
#
loop_
_entity.id
_entity.type
_entity.pdbx_description
1 polymer ?
#
loop_
_entity_poly.entity_id
_entity_poly.type
_entity_poly.pdbx_seq_one_letter_code
_entity_poly.pdbx_strand_id
1 'polypeptide(L)'
;MVENVMDTSGAPLFFPSPGAVSPAPDVVDPQPSTIDLDPIALQSMTRDELREEILRMLACLRRQSVQEIATGTQHTDGTLALDSMTAVWVISRVGTAFGRHLVRLSEVEDESLRSVGTVATLIRQAIAPVAAAGAA
;
A
#
# COMPACT_ATOMS: atom_id res chain seq x y z
N MET A 1 28.51 1.52 78.24
CA MET A 1 28.80 2.85 77.65
C MET A 1 28.60 2.73 76.15
N VAL A 2 27.84 3.67 75.62
CA VAL A 2 27.38 3.85 74.24
C VAL A 2 28.51 3.97 73.23
N GLU A 3 28.30 3.41 72.03
CA GLU A 3 28.54 3.97 70.66
C GLU A 3 27.98 2.89 69.68
N ASN A 4 26.93 3.01 68.88
CA ASN A 4 26.19 4.03 68.13
C ASN A 4 26.49 4.00 66.62
N VAL A 5 25.38 3.90 65.86
CA VAL A 5 25.11 4.24 64.44
C VAL A 5 25.40 3.24 63.30
N MET A 6 24.39 3.20 62.40
CA MET A 6 24.35 2.82 60.99
C MET A 6 23.95 1.36 60.71
N ASP A 7 22.93 1.05 59.91
CA ASP A 7 21.98 1.83 59.13
C ASP A 7 20.90 0.86 58.61
N THR A 8 19.65 1.32 58.57
CA THR A 8 18.48 0.94 57.74
C THR A 8 18.57 -0.33 56.86
N SER A 9 17.60 -1.25 57.01
CA SER A 9 16.40 -1.41 56.16
C SER A 9 16.74 -1.88 54.73
N GLY A 10 16.13 -2.90 54.14
CA GLY A 10 14.97 -3.70 54.50
C GLY A 10 14.57 -4.48 53.24
N ALA A 11 14.29 -5.77 53.41
CA ALA A 11 13.33 -6.56 52.63
C ALA A 11 13.53 -6.63 51.09
N PRO A 12 12.71 -7.39 50.34
CA PRO A 12 13.19 -8.44 49.45
C PRO A 12 13.25 -7.97 47.99
N LEU A 13 14.27 -8.40 47.24
CA LEU A 13 14.27 -8.26 45.79
C LEU A 13 13.33 -9.32 45.18
N PHE A 14 12.02 -9.00 45.21
CA PHE A 14 11.04 -9.52 44.27
C PHE A 14 11.52 -9.17 42.86
N PHE A 15 11.90 -10.19 42.10
CA PHE A 15 12.11 -10.06 40.67
C PHE A 15 10.73 -9.85 40.01
N PRO A 16 10.51 -8.76 39.25
CA PRO A 16 9.34 -8.68 38.39
C PRO A 16 9.54 -9.67 37.23
N SER A 17 8.69 -10.70 37.17
CA SER A 17 8.52 -11.50 35.95
C SER A 17 8.24 -10.55 34.78
N PRO A 18 8.89 -10.73 33.61
CA PRO A 18 8.49 -10.01 32.42
C PRO A 18 7.05 -10.39 32.12
N GLY A 19 6.18 -9.39 32.11
CA GLY A 19 4.77 -9.56 31.78
C GLY A 19 4.65 -10.35 30.48
N ALA A 20 3.85 -11.42 30.54
CA ALA A 20 3.27 -12.00 29.35
C ALA A 20 2.51 -10.87 28.64
N VAL A 21 3.15 -10.29 27.63
CA VAL A 21 2.47 -9.46 26.65
C VAL A 21 1.44 -10.38 25.98
N SER A 22 0.17 -10.17 26.31
CA SER A 22 -0.92 -10.62 25.46
C SER A 22 -0.55 -10.25 24.03
N PRO A 23 -0.63 -11.17 23.05
CA PRO A 23 -0.68 -10.74 21.67
C PRO A 23 -1.97 -9.93 21.55
N ALA A 24 -1.86 -8.60 21.61
CA ALA A 24 -2.89 -7.75 21.05
C ALA A 24 -3.13 -8.29 19.63
N PRO A 25 -4.38 -8.52 19.21
CA PRO A 25 -4.64 -8.94 17.84
C PRO A 25 -3.89 -7.95 16.96
N ASP A 26 -2.97 -8.52 16.19
CA ASP A 26 -2.21 -7.86 15.14
C ASP A 26 -3.17 -6.86 14.50
N VAL A 27 -3.01 -5.58 14.86
CA VAL A 27 -3.63 -4.53 14.07
C VAL A 27 -2.82 -4.66 12.81
N VAL A 28 -3.32 -5.48 11.89
CA VAL A 28 -2.73 -5.74 10.58
C VAL A 28 -2.70 -4.38 9.94
N ASP A 29 -1.65 -3.62 10.23
CA ASP A 29 -1.28 -2.44 9.49
C ASP A 29 -0.92 -3.04 8.14
N PRO A 30 -1.80 -2.92 7.13
CA PRO A 30 -1.58 -3.61 5.88
C PRO A 30 -0.34 -2.97 5.29
N GLN A 31 0.80 -3.63 5.48
CA GLN A 31 2.02 -3.14 4.88
C GLN A 31 1.75 -3.13 3.38
N PRO A 32 2.13 -2.07 2.66
CA PRO A 32 1.93 -2.01 1.21
C PRO A 32 2.54 -3.23 0.48
N SER A 33 3.49 -3.92 1.13
CA SER A 33 4.12 -5.15 0.68
C SER A 33 3.28 -6.44 0.83
N THR A 34 2.21 -6.44 1.63
CA THR A 34 1.33 -7.61 1.86
C THR A 34 0.01 -7.52 1.08
N ILE A 35 -0.15 -6.53 0.21
CA ILE A 35 -1.31 -6.47 -0.69
C ILE A 35 -1.18 -7.63 -1.68
N ASP A 36 -1.91 -8.70 -1.40
CA ASP A 36 -1.99 -9.89 -2.25
C ASP A 36 -2.88 -9.55 -3.45
N LEU A 37 -2.24 -9.32 -4.59
CA LEU A 37 -2.90 -8.99 -5.83
C LEU A 37 -2.96 -10.26 -6.66
N ASP A 38 -4.17 -10.77 -6.88
CA ASP A 38 -4.35 -11.92 -7.75
C ASP A 38 -4.38 -11.45 -9.23
N PRO A 39 -3.45 -11.91 -10.08
CA PRO A 39 -3.36 -11.46 -11.47
C PRO A 39 -4.54 -11.92 -12.35
N ILE A 40 -5.25 -12.99 -11.97
CA ILE A 40 -6.44 -13.48 -12.67
C ILE A 40 -7.65 -12.60 -12.31
N ALA A 41 -7.78 -12.23 -11.04
CA ALA A 41 -8.77 -11.26 -10.57
C ALA A 41 -8.55 -9.89 -11.24
N LEU A 42 -7.31 -9.39 -11.27
CA LEU A 42 -6.97 -8.12 -11.91
C LEU A 42 -7.30 -8.08 -13.41
N GLN A 43 -7.10 -9.18 -14.14
CA GLN A 43 -7.48 -9.28 -15.55
C GLN A 43 -9.00 -9.26 -15.77
N SER A 44 -9.76 -9.70 -14.78
CA SER A 44 -11.22 -9.76 -14.84
C SER A 44 -11.88 -8.46 -14.37
N MET A 45 -11.11 -7.57 -13.73
CA MET A 45 -11.61 -6.29 -13.20
C MET A 45 -11.88 -5.28 -14.32
N THR A 46 -12.99 -4.58 -14.17
CA THR A 46 -13.34 -3.41 -14.97
C THR A 46 -12.46 -2.21 -14.64
N ARG A 47 -12.55 -1.13 -15.44
CA ARG A 47 -11.80 0.12 -15.19
C ARG A 47 -12.12 0.71 -13.82
N ASP A 48 -13.37 0.65 -13.41
CA ASP A 48 -13.85 1.21 -12.14
C ASP A 48 -13.37 0.36 -10.96
N GLU A 49 -13.43 -0.98 -11.07
CA GLU A 49 -12.87 -1.88 -10.06
C GLU A 49 -11.35 -1.70 -9.91
N LEU A 50 -10.61 -1.55 -11.01
CA LEU A 50 -9.18 -1.23 -10.96
C LEU A 50 -8.92 0.13 -10.29
N ARG A 51 -9.78 1.13 -10.52
CA ARG A 51 -9.68 2.43 -9.85
C ARG A 51 -9.87 2.29 -8.34
N GLU A 52 -10.88 1.54 -7.92
CA GLU A 52 -11.13 1.26 -6.50
C GLU A 52 -10.00 0.45 -5.86
N GLU A 53 -9.43 -0.51 -6.58
CA GLU A 53 -8.28 -1.28 -6.14
C GLU A 53 -7.06 -0.37 -5.93
N ILE A 54 -6.78 0.52 -6.88
CA ILE A 54 -5.71 1.51 -6.76
C ILE A 54 -5.97 2.43 -5.56
N LEU A 55 -7.19 2.92 -5.38
CA LEU A 55 -7.53 3.72 -4.20
C LEU A 55 -7.32 2.96 -2.88
N ARG A 56 -7.66 1.66 -2.82
CA ARG A 56 -7.36 0.81 -1.66
C ARG A 56 -5.86 0.63 -1.43
N MET A 57 -5.08 0.45 -2.48
CA MET A 57 -3.61 0.40 -2.38
C MET A 57 -3.02 1.73 -1.87
N LEU A 58 -3.54 2.86 -2.34
CA LEU A 58 -3.15 4.19 -1.88
C LEU A 58 -3.53 4.43 -0.43
N ALA A 59 -4.71 3.98 -0.01
CA ALA A 59 -5.19 4.04 1.37
C ALA A 59 -4.24 3.28 2.30
N CYS A 60 -3.84 2.07 1.91
CA CYS A 60 -2.84 1.29 2.65
C CYS A 60 -1.48 1.99 2.69
N LEU A 61 -1.00 2.51 1.55
CA LEU A 61 0.30 3.19 1.45
C LEU A 61 0.38 4.45 2.31
N ARG A 62 -0.69 5.26 2.33
CA ARG A 62 -0.76 6.52 3.09
C ARG A 62 -1.23 6.33 4.53
N ARG A 63 -1.65 5.12 4.92
CA ARG A 63 -2.33 4.82 6.19
C ARG A 63 -3.55 5.73 6.43
N GLN A 64 -4.27 6.03 5.36
CA GLN A 64 -5.47 6.87 5.37
C GLN A 64 -6.68 6.07 4.91
N SER A 65 -7.88 6.56 5.20
CA SER A 65 -9.10 5.95 4.67
C SER A 65 -9.26 6.28 3.18
N VAL A 66 -9.92 5.39 2.44
CA VAL A 66 -10.25 5.58 1.02
C VAL A 66 -11.02 6.88 0.80
N GLN A 67 -11.85 7.29 1.77
CA GLN A 67 -12.64 8.52 1.73
C GLN A 67 -11.78 9.78 1.81
N GLU A 68 -10.78 9.79 2.72
CA GLU A 68 -9.83 10.91 2.84
C GLU A 68 -8.94 11.05 1.61
N ILE A 69 -8.63 9.93 0.96
CA ILE A 69 -7.89 9.92 -0.29
C ILE A 69 -8.77 10.40 -1.44
N ALA A 70 -10.04 9.98 -1.49
CA ALA A 70 -10.98 10.39 -2.53
C ALA A 70 -11.35 11.88 -2.48
N THR A 71 -11.28 12.52 -1.30
CA THR A 71 -11.44 13.97 -1.13
C THR A 71 -10.18 14.78 -1.45
N GLY A 72 -9.08 14.12 -1.82
CA GLY A 72 -7.84 14.77 -2.24
C GLY A 72 -7.98 15.58 -3.53
N THR A 73 -6.87 16.23 -3.93
CA THR A 73 -6.83 17.04 -5.14
C THR A 73 -7.21 16.21 -6.37
N GLN A 74 -8.23 16.64 -7.10
CA GLN A 74 -8.62 16.00 -8.36
C GLN A 74 -7.72 16.48 -9.50
N HIS A 75 -7.35 15.55 -10.37
CA HIS A 75 -6.71 15.83 -11.65
C HIS A 75 -7.74 16.36 -12.66
N THR A 76 -7.29 16.96 -13.76
CA THR A 76 -8.12 17.54 -14.83
C THR A 76 -9.09 16.53 -15.48
N ASP A 77 -8.78 15.23 -15.35
CA ASP A 77 -9.60 14.10 -15.80
C ASP A 77 -10.80 13.80 -14.86
N GLY A 78 -10.94 14.51 -13.74
CA GLY A 78 -12.00 14.30 -12.75
C GLY A 78 -11.75 13.12 -11.80
N THR A 79 -10.58 12.49 -11.87
CA THR A 79 -10.14 11.44 -10.94
C THR A 79 -9.02 11.96 -10.03
N LEU A 80 -8.71 11.24 -8.95
CA LEU A 80 -7.73 11.69 -7.97
C LEU A 80 -6.34 11.92 -8.59
N ALA A 81 -5.72 13.05 -8.27
CA ALA A 81 -4.35 13.35 -8.68
C ALA A 81 -3.36 12.46 -7.93
N LEU A 82 -2.41 11.91 -8.68
CA LEU A 82 -1.32 11.09 -8.17
C LEU A 82 0.01 11.80 -8.36
N ASP A 83 0.91 11.53 -7.41
CA ASP A 83 2.31 11.84 -7.59
C ASP A 83 2.95 10.78 -8.50
N SER A 84 3.86 11.18 -9.39
CA SER A 84 4.50 10.26 -10.34
C SER A 84 5.17 9.07 -9.64
N MET A 85 5.78 9.28 -8.46
CA MET A 85 6.36 8.18 -7.67
C MET A 85 5.31 7.20 -7.17
N THR A 86 4.13 7.70 -6.80
CA THR A 86 3.02 6.87 -6.33
C THR A 86 2.47 6.04 -7.48
N ALA A 87 2.33 6.61 -8.67
CA ALA A 87 1.89 5.89 -9.87
C ALA A 87 2.90 4.81 -10.28
N VAL A 88 4.20 5.10 -10.26
CA VAL A 88 5.26 4.12 -10.51
C VAL A 88 5.21 2.97 -9.50
N TRP A 89 4.99 3.27 -8.22
CA TRP A 89 4.83 2.25 -7.19
C TRP A 89 3.63 1.33 -7.49
N VAL A 90 2.47 1.90 -7.84
CA VAL A 90 1.27 1.12 -8.22
C VAL A 90 1.57 0.21 -9.41
N ILE A 91 2.12 0.75 -10.50
CA ILE A 91 2.44 -0.03 -11.72
C ILE A 91 3.43 -1.15 -11.40
N SER A 92 4.45 -0.87 -10.57
CA SER A 92 5.44 -1.86 -10.15
C SER A 92 4.82 -2.96 -9.29
N ARG A 93 3.88 -2.60 -8.40
CA ARG A 93 3.18 -3.54 -7.53
C ARG A 93 2.29 -4.49 -8.33
N VAL A 94 1.49 -3.95 -9.24
CA VAL A 94 0.68 -4.75 -10.15
C VAL A 94 1.59 -5.60 -11.04
N GLY A 95 2.68 -5.07 -11.59
CA GLY A 95 3.63 -5.86 -12.39
C GLY A 95 4.29 -7.01 -11.63
N THR A 96 4.58 -6.80 -10.35
CA THR A 96 5.07 -7.88 -9.47
C THR A 96 4.05 -9.01 -9.34
N ALA A 97 2.75 -8.70 -9.25
CA ALA A 97 1.68 -9.70 -9.22
C ALA A 97 1.59 -10.54 -10.51
N PHE A 98 1.91 -9.94 -11.66
CA PHE A 98 2.00 -10.64 -12.94
C PHE A 98 3.37 -11.28 -13.21
N GLY A 99 4.35 -11.11 -12.30
CA GLY A 99 5.73 -11.56 -12.50
C GLY A 99 6.44 -10.90 -13.69
N ARG A 100 5.97 -9.74 -14.17
CA ARG A 100 6.53 -9.03 -15.34
C ARG A 100 6.36 -7.51 -15.23
N HIS A 101 7.23 -6.76 -15.91
CA HIS A 101 7.02 -5.33 -16.08
C HIS A 101 5.81 -5.09 -17.00
N LEU A 102 4.73 -4.52 -16.46
CA LEU A 102 3.51 -4.24 -17.23
C LEU A 102 3.69 -3.10 -18.22
N VAL A 103 4.45 -2.07 -17.85
CA VAL A 103 4.58 -0.85 -18.64
C VAL A 103 6.04 -0.42 -18.67
N ARG A 104 6.51 0.02 -19.84
CA ARG A 104 7.80 0.69 -19.96
C ARG A 104 7.62 2.16 -19.63
N LEU A 105 8.15 2.60 -18.49
CA LEU A 105 8.05 4.00 -18.04
C LEU A 105 8.61 5.00 -19.06
N SER A 106 9.53 4.58 -19.94
CA SER A 106 10.06 5.40 -21.02
C SER A 106 9.06 5.70 -22.15
N GLU A 107 8.00 4.90 -22.27
CA GLU A 107 6.96 5.05 -23.29
C GLU A 107 5.70 5.75 -22.73
N VAL A 108 5.68 6.04 -21.43
CA VAL A 108 4.55 6.67 -20.76
C VAL A 108 4.82 8.15 -20.56
N GLU A 109 3.87 8.99 -20.99
CA GLU A 109 3.92 10.42 -20.72
C GLU A 109 3.74 10.69 -19.21
N ASP A 110 4.54 11.57 -18.61
CA ASP A 110 4.46 11.91 -17.17
C ASP A 110 3.04 12.32 -16.77
N GLU A 111 2.33 13.03 -17.65
CA GLU A 111 0.95 13.45 -17.42
C GLU A 111 -0.01 12.25 -17.23
N SER A 112 0.25 11.14 -17.92
CA SER A 112 -0.53 9.90 -17.75
C SER A 112 -0.30 9.23 -16.39
N LEU A 113 0.77 9.57 -15.67
CA LEU A 113 1.05 9.08 -14.31
C LEU A 113 0.45 9.98 -13.22
N ARG A 114 -0.09 11.14 -13.57
CA ARG A 114 -0.61 12.12 -12.59
C ARG A 114 -2.05 11.90 -12.17
N SER A 115 -2.69 10.83 -12.63
CA SER A 115 -4.10 10.56 -12.37
C SER A 115 -4.35 9.07 -12.13
N VAL A 116 -5.20 8.77 -11.14
CA VAL A 116 -5.65 7.38 -10.93
C VAL A 116 -6.38 6.86 -12.17
N GLY A 117 -7.18 7.71 -12.83
CA GLY A 117 -7.98 7.32 -13.99
C GLY A 117 -7.14 6.92 -15.20
N THR A 118 -6.01 7.60 -15.44
CA THR A 118 -5.08 7.28 -16.52
C THR A 118 -4.21 6.08 -16.17
N VAL A 119 -3.72 5.97 -14.92
CA VAL A 119 -2.96 4.80 -14.45
C VAL A 119 -3.80 3.53 -14.50
N ALA A 120 -5.08 3.57 -14.10
CA ALA A 120 -6.00 2.44 -14.22
C ALA A 120 -6.18 2.00 -15.68
N THR A 121 -6.28 2.95 -16.62
CA THR A 121 -6.36 2.65 -18.05
C THR A 121 -5.08 2.01 -18.57
N LEU A 122 -3.91 2.54 -18.19
CA LEU A 122 -2.61 2.00 -18.59
C LEU A 122 -2.43 0.56 -18.10
N ILE A 123 -2.76 0.31 -16.83
CA ILE A 123 -2.72 -1.05 -16.27
C ILE A 123 -3.67 -1.95 -17.03
N ARG A 124 -4.91 -1.51 -17.29
CA ARG A 124 -5.89 -2.29 -18.06
C ARG A 124 -5.39 -2.62 -19.47
N GLN A 125 -4.75 -1.68 -20.16
CA GLN A 125 -4.18 -1.90 -21.49
C GLN A 125 -2.99 -2.88 -21.45
N ALA A 126 -2.17 -2.83 -20.39
CA ALA A 126 -1.03 -3.73 -20.22
C ALA A 126 -1.42 -5.16 -19.81
N ILE A 127 -2.52 -5.33 -19.08
CA ILE A 127 -3.04 -6.65 -18.67
C ILE A 127 -4.03 -7.23 -19.67
N ALA A 128 -4.68 -6.40 -20.49
CA ALA A 128 -5.57 -6.88 -21.53
C ALA A 128 -4.81 -7.89 -22.40
N PRO A 129 -5.37 -9.09 -22.64
CA PRO A 129 -4.75 -10.02 -23.56
C PRO A 129 -4.57 -9.26 -24.88
N VAL A 130 -3.37 -9.35 -25.46
CA VAL A 130 -3.11 -8.79 -26.78
C VAL A 130 -4.03 -9.54 -27.75
N ALA A 131 -5.25 -9.05 -27.90
CA ALA A 131 -6.20 -9.58 -28.85
C ALA A 131 -5.67 -9.15 -30.21
N ALA A 132 -4.85 -10.01 -30.80
CA ALA A 132 -4.59 -10.07 -32.23
C ALA A 132 -4.29 -8.71 -32.90
N ALA A 133 -3.17 -8.07 -32.56
CA ALA A 133 -2.47 -7.18 -33.51
C ALA A 133 -1.72 -8.02 -34.56
N GLY A 134 -2.45 -8.93 -35.21
CA GLY A 134 -1.99 -9.86 -36.24
C GLY A 134 -3.04 -9.99 -37.34
N ALA A 135 -3.69 -8.88 -37.70
CA ALA A 135 -4.57 -8.76 -38.85
C ALA A 135 -4.17 -7.51 -39.65
N ALA A 136 -3.15 -7.66 -40.50
CA ALA A 136 -3.00 -6.96 -41.77
C ALA A 136 -1.91 -7.69 -42.58
#